data_AF-A0A358CXE6-F1
#
_entry.id   AF-A0A358CXE6-F1
#
_cell.length_a   1.000
_cell.length_b   1.000
_cell.length_c   1.000
_cell.angle_alpha   90.00
_cell.angle_beta   90.00
_cell.angle_gamma   90.00
#
_symmetry.space_group_name_H-M   'P 1'
#
loop_
_entity.id
_entity.type
_entity.pdbx_description
1 polymer ?
#
loop_
_entity_poly.entity_id
_entity_poly.type
_entity_poly.pdbx_seq_one_letter_code
_entity_poly.pdbx_strand_id
1 'polypeptide(L)'
;ILSGPTQPPLENPNVFVEQVRQALYASKIASYAQGFAQLAAAAKEHDWKLDYKSIAMLWRGGCIIRAQFLDRIASAYSENPALENLMLAPYFSAALTESQTAWRTVVATAAAHGIPTPALMTALAYYDGYRSSHLPANLLQAQRDYFGAHTYERTDKKGSFHSEWLELRRPVS
;
A
#
# COMPACT_ATOMS: atom_id res chain seq x y z
N ILE A 1 5.83 24.62 23.10
CA ILE A 1 6.13 24.57 21.65
C ILE A 1 7.05 23.38 21.41
N LEU A 2 6.75 22.51 20.44
CA LEU A 2 7.57 21.33 20.14
C LEU A 2 8.70 21.70 19.17
N SER A 3 9.91 21.18 19.38
CA SER A 3 11.08 21.41 18.52
C SER A 3 11.26 20.26 17.52
N GLY A 4 11.65 20.59 16.29
CA GLY A 4 11.99 19.61 15.24
C GLY A 4 13.48 19.21 15.23
N PRO A 5 13.87 18.22 14.42
CA PRO A 5 15.25 17.82 14.26
C PRO A 5 16.07 18.87 13.49
N THR A 6 17.39 18.75 13.54
CA THR A 6 18.28 19.51 12.65
C THR A 6 18.13 19.03 11.20
N GLN A 7 18.29 19.94 10.24
CA GLN A 7 18.14 19.66 8.82
C GLN A 7 19.50 19.84 8.13
N PRO A 8 20.37 18.82 8.16
CA PRO A 8 21.64 18.90 7.46
C PRO A 8 21.42 19.06 5.94
N PRO A 9 22.33 19.75 5.23
CA PRO A 9 22.22 19.88 3.78
C PRO A 9 22.32 18.51 3.10
N LEU A 10 21.59 18.35 2.00
CA LEU A 10 21.69 17.15 1.17
C LEU A 10 23.01 17.17 0.39
N GLU A 11 23.73 16.04 0.39
CA GLU A 11 25.02 15.92 -0.31
C GLU A 11 24.90 16.10 -1.83
N ASN A 12 23.83 15.57 -2.44
CA ASN A 12 23.59 15.69 -3.89
C ASN A 12 22.11 16.04 -4.19
N PRO A 13 21.77 17.35 -4.23
CA PRO A 13 20.39 17.80 -4.44
C PRO A 13 19.76 17.29 -5.74
N ASN A 14 20.52 17.21 -6.83
CA ASN A 14 20.00 16.77 -8.13
C ASN A 14 19.60 15.29 -8.11
N VAL A 15 20.40 14.44 -7.46
CA VAL A 15 20.05 13.04 -7.25
C VAL A 15 18.78 12.92 -6.39
N PHE A 16 18.67 13.74 -5.34
CA PHE A 16 17.49 13.72 -4.48
C PHE A 16 16.22 14.18 -5.21
N VAL A 17 16.30 15.17 -6.12
CA VAL A 17 15.16 15.57 -6.96
C VAL A 17 14.65 14.40 -7.81
N GLU A 18 15.54 13.62 -8.41
CA GLU A 18 15.15 12.43 -9.17
C GLU A 18 14.54 11.35 -8.26
N GLN A 19 15.07 11.17 -7.05
CA GLN A 19 14.48 10.25 -6.08
C GLN A 19 13.06 10.67 -5.66
N VAL A 20 12.83 11.97 -5.47
CA VAL A 20 11.51 12.54 -5.20
C VAL A 20 10.56 12.31 -6.37
N ARG A 21 11.02 12.46 -7.63
CA ARG A 21 10.22 12.16 -8.82
C ARG A 21 9.76 10.69 -8.83
N GLN A 22 10.67 9.76 -8.53
CA GLN A 22 10.35 8.32 -8.45
C GLN A 22 9.40 8.01 -7.29
N ALA A 23 9.63 8.57 -6.11
CA ALA A 23 8.78 8.43 -4.93
C ALA A 23 7.34 8.91 -5.20
N LEU A 24 7.19 10.06 -5.86
CA LEU A 24 5.91 10.62 -6.26
C LEU A 24 5.19 9.68 -7.24
N TYR A 25 5.90 9.16 -8.23
CA TYR A 25 5.32 8.27 -9.23
C TYR A 25 4.87 6.93 -8.62
N ALA A 26 5.71 6.31 -7.79
CA ALA A 26 5.37 5.09 -7.06
C ALA A 26 4.16 5.29 -6.14
N SER A 27 4.12 6.42 -5.42
CA SER A 27 3.00 6.74 -4.52
C SER A 27 1.70 6.99 -5.30
N LYS A 28 1.80 7.61 -6.48
CA LYS A 28 0.66 7.75 -7.39
C LYS A 28 0.13 6.38 -7.85
N ILE A 29 1.01 5.44 -8.20
CA ILE A 29 0.60 4.07 -8.56
C ILE A 29 -0.16 3.42 -7.41
N ALA A 30 0.40 3.45 -6.20
CA ALA A 30 -0.24 2.87 -5.01
C ALA A 30 -1.62 3.50 -4.73
N SER A 31 -1.76 4.81 -4.85
CA SER A 31 -3.03 5.51 -4.66
C SER A 31 -4.09 5.10 -5.69
N TYR A 32 -3.73 5.02 -6.98
CA TYR A 32 -4.67 4.55 -8.01
C TYR A 32 -5.02 3.07 -7.82
N ALA A 33 -4.05 2.23 -7.43
CA ALA A 33 -4.31 0.83 -7.13
C ALA A 33 -5.35 0.67 -6.01
N GLN A 34 -5.24 1.45 -4.93
CA GLN A 34 -6.25 1.48 -3.86
C GLN A 34 -7.62 1.94 -4.39
N GLY A 35 -7.65 3.01 -5.18
CA GLY A 35 -8.90 3.53 -5.74
C GLY A 35 -9.63 2.52 -6.64
N PHE A 36 -8.90 1.82 -7.51
CA PHE A 36 -9.50 0.78 -8.36
C PHE A 36 -9.90 -0.47 -7.56
N ALA A 37 -9.13 -0.86 -6.54
CA ALA A 37 -9.55 -1.94 -5.62
C ALA A 37 -10.84 -1.58 -4.88
N GLN A 38 -11.00 -0.31 -4.48
CA GLN A 38 -12.23 0.20 -3.86
C GLN A 38 -13.41 0.16 -4.84
N LEU A 39 -13.21 0.56 -6.11
CA LEU A 39 -14.24 0.43 -7.14
C LEU A 39 -14.66 -1.03 -7.34
N ALA A 40 -13.70 -1.97 -7.29
CA ALA A 40 -13.99 -3.39 -7.41
C ALA A 40 -14.78 -3.95 -6.21
N ALA A 41 -14.43 -3.53 -5.00
CA ALA A 41 -15.20 -3.87 -3.80
C ALA A 41 -16.64 -3.33 -3.88
N ALA A 42 -16.82 -2.07 -4.31
CA ALA A 42 -18.13 -1.46 -4.50
C ALA A 42 -18.94 -2.16 -5.61
N ALA A 43 -18.29 -2.55 -6.72
CA ALA A 43 -18.93 -3.29 -7.79
C ALA A 43 -19.50 -4.62 -7.30
N LYS A 44 -18.72 -5.34 -6.48
CA LYS A 44 -19.16 -6.60 -5.86
C LYS A 44 -20.31 -6.40 -4.89
N GLU A 45 -20.23 -5.39 -4.02
CA GLU A 45 -21.27 -5.08 -3.03
C GLU A 45 -22.61 -4.70 -3.68
N HIS A 46 -22.57 -3.99 -4.82
CA HIS A 46 -23.76 -3.47 -5.48
C HIS A 46 -24.18 -4.21 -6.76
N ASP A 47 -23.55 -5.36 -7.04
CA ASP A 47 -23.75 -6.15 -8.27
C ASP A 47 -23.61 -5.31 -9.57
N TRP A 48 -22.67 -4.36 -9.57
CA TRP A 48 -22.38 -3.54 -10.75
C TRP A 48 -21.38 -4.23 -11.66
N LYS A 49 -21.67 -4.19 -12.96
CA LYS A 49 -20.72 -4.62 -14.00
C LYS A 49 -19.87 -3.43 -14.44
N LEU A 50 -18.91 -3.04 -13.60
CA LEU A 50 -18.00 -1.94 -13.92
C LEU A 50 -16.98 -2.37 -14.99
N ASP A 51 -16.78 -1.50 -15.98
CA ASP A 51 -15.70 -1.60 -16.95
C ASP A 51 -14.57 -0.64 -16.55
N TYR A 52 -13.55 -1.19 -15.87
CA TYR A 52 -12.42 -0.42 -15.36
C TYR A 52 -11.56 0.22 -16.47
N LYS A 53 -11.49 -0.41 -17.65
CA LYS A 53 -10.82 0.18 -18.81
C LYS A 53 -11.57 1.42 -19.26
N SER A 54 -12.89 1.33 -19.43
CA SER A 54 -13.71 2.46 -19.86
C SER A 54 -13.69 3.59 -18.84
N ILE A 55 -13.73 3.28 -17.54
CA ILE A 55 -13.56 4.27 -16.46
C ILE A 55 -12.22 5.02 -16.60
N ALA A 56 -11.11 4.29 -16.73
CA ALA A 56 -9.79 4.91 -16.92
C ALA A 56 -9.72 5.77 -18.19
N MET A 57 -10.32 5.31 -19.28
CA MET A 57 -10.35 6.01 -20.56
C MET A 57 -11.16 7.32 -20.50
N LEU A 58 -12.29 7.33 -19.79
CA LEU A 58 -13.13 8.51 -19.58
C LEU A 58 -12.36 9.59 -18.79
N TRP A 59 -11.57 9.20 -17.80
CA TRP A 59 -10.77 10.15 -17.01
C TRP A 59 -9.58 10.76 -17.78
N ARG A 60 -9.28 10.32 -19.00
CA ARG A 60 -8.19 10.91 -19.80
C ARG A 60 -8.51 12.31 -20.32
N GLY A 61 -9.79 12.68 -20.43
CA GLY A 61 -10.23 13.95 -20.96
C GLY A 61 -11.24 14.64 -20.04
N GLY A 62 -11.29 15.97 -20.06
CA GLY A 62 -12.30 16.77 -19.35
C GLY A 62 -12.13 16.88 -17.83
N CYS A 63 -11.65 15.84 -17.15
CA CYS A 63 -11.47 15.85 -15.70
C CYS A 63 -10.11 16.42 -15.25
N ILE A 64 -10.00 16.75 -13.95
CA ILE A 64 -8.80 17.36 -13.34
C ILE A 64 -7.63 16.37 -13.30
N ILE A 65 -7.89 15.08 -13.04
CA ILE A 65 -6.85 14.06 -12.85
C ILE A 65 -6.24 13.52 -14.15
N ARG A 66 -6.63 14.08 -15.31
CA ARG A 66 -6.18 13.66 -16.63
C ARG A 66 -4.65 13.56 -16.72
N ALA A 67 -4.16 12.44 -17.23
CA ALA A 67 -2.74 12.20 -17.43
C ALA A 67 -2.53 11.03 -18.40
N GLN A 68 -1.39 11.00 -19.10
CA GLN A 68 -0.92 9.84 -19.88
C GLN A 68 -0.83 8.55 -19.01
N PHE A 69 -0.73 8.72 -17.69
CA PHE A 69 -0.81 7.63 -16.72
C PHE A 69 -2.09 6.78 -16.85
N LEU A 70 -3.22 7.39 -17.21
CA LEU A 70 -4.50 6.70 -17.35
C LEU A 70 -4.54 5.77 -18.58
N ASP A 71 -3.73 6.06 -19.62
CA ASP A 71 -3.57 5.14 -20.76
C ASP A 71 -2.94 3.81 -20.32
N ARG A 72 -2.01 3.86 -19.35
CA ARG A 72 -1.38 2.67 -18.79
C ARG A 72 -2.37 1.83 -17.97
N ILE A 73 -3.25 2.48 -17.22
CA ILE A 73 -4.33 1.80 -16.48
C ILE A 73 -5.31 1.14 -17.45
N ALA A 74 -5.75 1.87 -18.47
CA ALA A 74 -6.66 1.34 -19.47
C ALA A 74 -6.04 0.14 -20.21
N SER A 75 -4.74 0.20 -20.52
CA SER A 75 -4.01 -0.91 -21.13
C SER A 75 -3.98 -2.14 -20.21
N ALA A 76 -3.65 -1.95 -18.92
CA ALA A 76 -3.62 -3.03 -17.94
C ALA A 76 -4.96 -3.77 -17.82
N TYR A 77 -6.08 -3.03 -17.75
CA TYR A 77 -7.42 -3.64 -17.72
C TYR A 77 -7.89 -4.16 -19.08
N SER A 78 -7.33 -3.68 -20.18
CA SER A 78 -7.58 -4.27 -21.51
C SER A 78 -6.89 -5.62 -21.68
N GLU A 79 -5.70 -5.79 -21.11
CA GLU A 79 -4.95 -7.06 -21.10
C GLU A 79 -5.57 -8.06 -20.12
N ASN A 80 -5.93 -7.61 -18.92
CA ASN A 80 -6.59 -8.43 -17.90
C ASN A 80 -7.80 -7.68 -17.28
N PRO A 81 -9.02 -7.90 -17.78
CA PRO A 81 -10.23 -7.29 -17.20
C PRO A 81 -10.52 -7.71 -15.75
N ALA A 82 -10.00 -8.86 -15.33
CA ALA A 82 -10.15 -9.41 -13.97
C ALA A 82 -8.96 -9.11 -13.06
N LEU A 83 -8.13 -8.10 -13.41
CA LEU A 83 -6.97 -7.71 -12.62
C LEU A 83 -7.40 -7.28 -11.20
N GLU A 84 -6.96 -8.05 -10.21
CA GLU A 84 -7.30 -7.81 -8.80
C GLU A 84 -6.73 -6.49 -8.27
N ASN A 85 -5.53 -6.13 -8.72
CA ASN A 85 -4.83 -4.93 -8.25
C ASN A 85 -3.88 -4.39 -9.31
N LEU A 86 -3.91 -3.08 -9.54
CA LEU A 86 -3.05 -2.42 -10.54
C LEU A 86 -1.56 -2.63 -10.30
N MET A 87 -1.11 -2.77 -9.05
CA MET A 87 0.31 -3.01 -8.74
C MET A 87 0.84 -4.33 -9.31
N LEU A 88 -0.04 -5.27 -9.65
CA LEU A 88 0.31 -6.57 -10.22
C LEU A 88 0.46 -6.54 -11.75
N ALA A 89 0.00 -5.49 -12.43
CA ALA A 89 0.16 -5.40 -13.88
C ALA A 89 1.65 -5.20 -14.23
N PRO A 90 2.17 -5.83 -15.31
CA PRO A 90 3.61 -5.85 -15.61
C PRO A 90 4.28 -4.47 -15.61
N TYR A 91 3.63 -3.48 -16.24
CA TYR A 91 4.14 -2.10 -16.30
C TYR A 91 4.28 -1.46 -14.91
N PHE A 92 3.24 -1.57 -14.07
CA PHE A 92 3.24 -0.95 -12.74
C PHE A 92 4.15 -1.69 -11.77
N SER A 93 4.18 -3.02 -11.84
CA SER A 93 5.10 -3.84 -11.04
C SER A 93 6.56 -3.49 -11.34
N ALA A 94 6.93 -3.34 -12.62
CA ALA A 94 8.26 -2.91 -13.02
C ALA A 94 8.60 -1.50 -12.52
N ALA A 95 7.69 -0.54 -12.70
CA ALA A 95 7.88 0.84 -12.25
C ALA A 95 8.04 0.95 -10.72
N LEU A 96 7.26 0.20 -9.95
CA LEU A 96 7.39 0.12 -8.49
C LEU A 96 8.72 -0.53 -8.09
N THR A 97 9.10 -1.62 -8.76
CA THR A 97 10.37 -2.31 -8.50
C THR A 97 11.58 -1.39 -8.71
N GLU A 98 11.58 -0.62 -9.79
CA GLU A 98 12.63 0.35 -10.11
C GLU A 98 12.66 1.52 -9.12
N SER A 99 11.48 2.03 -8.72
CA SER A 99 11.35 3.24 -7.91
C SER A 99 11.49 3.00 -6.39
N GLN A 100 11.34 1.77 -5.90
CA GLN A 100 11.17 1.53 -4.45
C GLN A 100 12.37 1.97 -3.61
N THR A 101 13.59 1.88 -4.13
CA THR A 101 14.79 2.30 -3.39
C THR A 101 14.79 3.81 -3.18
N ALA A 102 14.59 4.57 -4.25
CA ALA A 102 14.44 6.03 -4.20
C ALA A 102 13.27 6.45 -3.29
N TRP A 103 12.15 5.75 -3.39
CA TRP A 103 10.98 6.01 -2.57
C TRP A 103 11.26 5.86 -1.07
N ARG A 104 11.95 4.78 -0.68
CA ARG A 104 12.39 4.55 0.71
C ARG A 104 13.36 5.62 1.18
N THR A 105 14.33 6.00 0.34
CA THR A 105 15.26 7.09 0.66
C THR A 105 14.51 8.38 0.95
N VAL A 106 13.57 8.78 0.10
CA VAL A 106 12.78 10.01 0.29
C VAL A 106 11.97 9.96 1.59
N VAL A 107 11.29 8.85 1.87
CA VAL A 107 10.51 8.69 3.12
C VAL A 107 11.41 8.77 4.36
N ALA A 108 12.55 8.07 4.35
CA ALA A 108 13.50 8.08 5.45
C ALA A 108 14.11 9.47 5.66
N THR A 109 14.56 10.12 4.59
CA THR A 109 15.12 11.48 4.63
C THR A 109 14.08 12.48 5.15
N ALA A 110 12.85 12.44 4.64
CA ALA A 110 11.78 13.33 5.10
C ALA A 110 11.50 13.15 6.60
N ALA A 111 11.39 11.91 7.07
CA ALA A 111 11.22 11.62 8.50
C ALA A 111 12.38 12.16 9.35
N ALA A 112 13.63 11.91 8.93
CA ALA A 112 14.82 12.39 9.63
C ALA A 112 14.91 13.93 9.69
N HIS A 113 14.41 14.62 8.66
CA HIS A 113 14.39 16.09 8.57
C HIS A 113 13.14 16.71 9.22
N GLY A 114 12.23 15.90 9.77
CA GLY A 114 10.97 16.39 10.34
C GLY A 114 10.00 16.96 9.30
N ILE A 115 10.11 16.54 8.03
CA ILE A 115 9.26 16.98 6.94
C ILE A 115 8.06 16.01 6.81
N PRO A 116 6.82 16.47 7.01
CA PRO A 116 5.66 15.60 6.94
C PRO A 116 5.36 15.20 5.49
N THR A 117 5.40 13.89 5.21
CA THR A 117 5.09 13.33 3.89
C THR A 117 4.05 12.18 3.98
N PRO A 118 2.89 12.42 4.59
CA PRO A 118 1.94 11.36 4.94
C PRO A 118 1.54 10.51 3.73
N ALA A 119 1.30 11.12 2.57
CA ALA A 119 0.92 10.40 1.35
C ALA A 119 2.02 9.47 0.82
N LEU A 120 3.30 9.87 0.91
CA LEU A 120 4.42 9.02 0.48
C LEU A 120 4.62 7.86 1.47
N MET A 121 4.50 8.16 2.77
CA MET A 121 4.65 7.18 3.85
C MET A 121 3.57 6.10 3.81
N THR A 122 2.30 6.50 3.69
CA THR A 122 1.17 5.55 3.69
C THR A 122 1.13 4.73 2.41
N ALA A 123 1.47 5.33 1.27
CA ALA A 123 1.59 4.58 0.03
C ALA A 123 2.72 3.53 0.11
N LEU A 124 3.86 3.85 0.74
CA LEU A 124 4.95 2.88 0.94
C LEU A 124 4.53 1.77 1.89
N ALA A 125 3.88 2.12 2.99
CA ALA A 125 3.34 1.15 3.95
C ALA A 125 2.29 0.23 3.30
N TYR A 126 1.44 0.74 2.41
CA TYR A 126 0.49 -0.07 1.64
C TYR A 126 1.21 -1.02 0.68
N TYR A 127 2.23 -0.55 -0.06
CA TYR A 127 3.02 -1.40 -0.94
C TYR A 127 3.69 -2.55 -0.16
N ASP A 128 4.34 -2.24 0.97
CA ASP A 128 4.97 -3.25 1.83
C ASP A 128 3.93 -4.19 2.48
N GLY A 129 2.78 -3.67 2.87
CA GLY A 129 1.67 -4.46 3.42
C GLY A 129 1.11 -5.44 2.39
N TYR A 130 0.87 -4.98 1.16
CA TYR A 130 0.26 -5.77 0.10
C TYR A 130 1.16 -6.91 -0.40
N ARG A 131 2.48 -6.67 -0.48
CA ARG A 131 3.44 -7.69 -0.96
C ARG A 131 3.87 -8.70 0.10
N SER A 132 3.52 -8.48 1.36
CA SER A 132 3.93 -9.34 2.47
C SER A 132 2.96 -10.51 2.63
N SER A 133 3.43 -11.73 2.39
CA SER A 133 2.63 -12.95 2.60
C SER A 133 2.27 -13.19 4.07
N HIS A 134 3.05 -12.62 5.00
CA HIS A 134 2.83 -12.70 6.43
C HIS A 134 2.91 -11.30 7.04
N LEU A 135 1.83 -10.88 7.70
CA LEU A 135 1.75 -9.63 8.44
C LEU A 135 1.71 -9.90 9.94
N PRO A 136 2.08 -8.93 10.79
CA PRO A 136 2.01 -9.07 12.24
C PRO A 136 0.57 -9.12 12.80
N ALA A 137 -0.44 -9.31 11.94
CA ALA A 137 -1.84 -9.48 12.34
C ALA A 137 -2.05 -10.75 13.18
N ASN A 138 -1.13 -11.72 13.15
CA ASN A 138 -1.13 -12.85 14.08
C ASN A 138 -1.04 -12.42 15.56
N LEU A 139 -0.27 -11.36 15.86
CA LEU A 139 -0.22 -10.80 17.21
C LEU A 139 -1.55 -10.13 17.60
N LEU A 140 -2.20 -9.44 16.65
CA LEU A 140 -3.54 -8.86 16.88
C LEU A 140 -4.56 -9.96 17.18
N GLN A 141 -4.51 -11.07 16.44
CA GLN A 141 -5.36 -12.23 16.69
C GLN A 141 -5.11 -12.83 18.08
N ALA A 142 -3.85 -12.99 18.48
CA ALA A 142 -3.48 -13.46 19.81
C ALA A 142 -4.01 -12.52 20.92
N GLN A 143 -3.86 -11.21 20.75
CA GLN A 143 -4.38 -10.22 21.70
C GLN A 143 -5.90 -10.31 21.84
N ARG A 144 -6.63 -10.31 20.72
CA ARG A 144 -8.10 -10.43 20.70
C ARG A 144 -8.58 -11.71 21.38
N ASP A 145 -7.91 -12.83 21.15
CA ASP A 145 -8.24 -14.09 21.84
C ASP A 145 -7.91 -14.02 23.34
N TYR A 146 -6.77 -13.42 23.70
CA TYR A 146 -6.33 -13.28 25.09
C TYR A 146 -7.33 -12.53 25.96
N PHE A 147 -7.74 -11.31 25.57
CA PHE A 147 -8.59 -10.48 26.44
C PHE A 147 -10.09 -10.67 26.18
N GLY A 148 -10.48 -11.33 25.09
CA GLY A 148 -11.87 -11.33 24.61
C GLY A 148 -12.38 -12.66 24.08
N ALA A 149 -11.61 -13.76 24.17
CA ALA A 149 -11.98 -15.09 23.69
C ALA A 149 -12.51 -15.09 22.24
N HIS A 150 -11.98 -14.20 21.39
CA HIS A 150 -12.44 -13.99 20.02
C HIS A 150 -12.05 -15.12 19.06
N THR A 151 -11.28 -16.11 19.50
CA THR A 151 -10.72 -17.20 18.70
C THR A 151 -9.78 -16.73 17.59
N TYR A 152 -9.05 -17.66 16.99
CA TYR A 152 -8.18 -17.42 15.84
C TYR A 152 -8.06 -18.67 14.96
N GLU A 153 -7.61 -18.48 13.72
CA GLU A 153 -7.28 -19.57 12.80
C GLU A 153 -5.77 -19.87 12.83
N ARG A 154 -5.40 -21.08 12.42
CA ARG A 154 -4.00 -21.53 12.38
C ARG A 154 -3.55 -21.80 10.95
N THR A 155 -2.25 -21.69 10.71
CA THR A 155 -1.64 -21.97 9.41
C THR A 155 -1.41 -23.46 9.15
N ASP A 156 -1.41 -24.30 10.19
CA ASP A 156 -1.15 -25.74 10.10
C ASP A 156 -2.42 -26.61 10.17
N LYS A 157 -3.55 -26.05 10.63
CA LYS A 157 -4.81 -26.77 10.83
C LYS A 157 -6.00 -25.88 10.55
N LYS A 158 -7.00 -26.41 9.84
CA LYS A 158 -8.29 -25.74 9.63
C LYS A 158 -9.10 -25.74 10.93
N GLY A 159 -9.81 -24.65 11.19
CA GLY A 159 -10.71 -24.51 12.34
C GLY A 159 -10.52 -23.20 13.08
N SER A 160 -11.40 -22.97 14.05
CA SER A 160 -11.34 -21.87 15.01
C SER A 160 -10.79 -22.41 16.34
N PHE A 161 -9.81 -21.72 16.90
CA PHE A 161 -9.08 -22.12 18.09
C PHE A 161 -9.15 -21.03 19.15
N HIS A 162 -9.29 -21.45 20.40
CA HIS A 162 -9.13 -20.62 21.59
C HIS A 162 -7.96 -21.15 22.42
N SER A 163 -7.18 -20.27 23.03
CA SER A 163 -6.12 -20.63 23.96
C SER A 163 -6.42 -20.14 25.37
N GLU A 164 -6.18 -20.98 26.37
CA GLU A 164 -6.17 -20.57 27.78
C GLU A 164 -4.82 -19.90 28.10
N TRP A 165 -4.68 -18.64 27.68
CA TRP A 165 -3.39 -17.93 27.68
C TRP A 165 -2.74 -17.79 29.06
N LEU A 166 -3.54 -17.70 30.13
CA LEU A 166 -3.04 -17.63 31.50
C LEU A 166 -2.43 -18.94 31.98
N GLU A 167 -2.87 -20.08 31.44
CA GLU A 167 -2.27 -21.39 31.72
C GLU A 167 -0.99 -21.59 30.91
N LEU A 168 -0.93 -21.02 29.70
CA LEU A 168 0.22 -21.12 28.79
C LEU A 168 1.37 -20.14 29.11
N ARG A 169 1.13 -19.12 29.94
CA ARG A 169 2.14 -18.11 30.24
C ARG A 169 3.32 -18.73 30.98
N ARG A 170 4.54 -18.33 30.60
CA ARG A 170 5.74 -18.69 31.39
C ARG A 170 5.65 -18.03 32.76
N PRO A 171 6.01 -18.74 33.85
CA PRO A 171 6.15 -18.13 35.16
C PRO A 171 7.13 -16.96 35.08
N VAL A 172 6.78 -15.83 35.69
CA VAL A 172 7.74 -14.74 35.88
C VAL A 172 8.66 -15.19 37.00
N SER A 173 9.94 -15.40 36.69
CA SER A 173 11.01 -15.63 37.67
C SER A 173 11.30 -14.36 38.45
#